data_AF-A0A1M7TNZ2-F1
#
_entry.id   AF-A0A1M7TNZ2-F1
#
_cell.length_a   1.000
_cell.length_b   1.000
_cell.length_c   1.000
_cell.angle_alpha   90.00
_cell.angle_beta   90.00
_cell.angle_gamma   90.00
#
_symmetry.space_group_name_H-M   'P 1'
#
loop_
_entity.id
_entity.type
_entity.pdbx_description
1 polymer ?
#
loop_
_entity_poly.entity_id
_entity_poly.type
_entity_poly.pdbx_seq_one_letter_code
_entity_poly.pdbx_strand_id
1 'polypeptide(L)'
;MTTTAPKKNSTFKIFTLSVLVFICAYIAYNYVDNYLRPTPPMIKSIGLASQHYIWGEHFRFDEKWGFGFGATITGFGPPPHPGKDAGLGLQPIPTTLYARWFDFPKQRFYEGSFDMPDLPAKAAQVYKEISDRNPKLTYRNTLIIAVGAEGEVQLWLKATANEKLSFDDPDWHSKEFPEPQLLFSGRADYGEGDPTMYKENTAEARKAGEIPQETVPSEPIIKK
;
A
#
# COMPACT_ATOMS: atom_id res chain seq x y z
N MET A 1 -75.00 23.05 31.96
CA MET A 1 -74.21 22.79 30.74
C MET A 1 -72.74 22.75 31.14
N THR A 2 -72.15 21.56 31.20
CA THR A 2 -70.77 21.37 31.69
C THR A 2 -69.86 21.21 30.47
N THR A 3 -69.05 22.23 30.20
CA THR A 3 -68.07 22.23 29.12
C THR A 3 -66.80 21.50 29.58
N THR A 4 -66.58 20.29 29.10
CA THR A 4 -65.34 19.54 29.31
C THR A 4 -64.24 20.06 28.38
N ALA A 5 -63.17 20.63 28.96
CA ALA A 5 -62.01 21.08 28.21
C ALA A 5 -61.24 19.88 27.59
N PRO A 6 -60.70 20.01 26.37
CA PRO A 6 -60.01 18.90 25.70
C PRO A 6 -58.69 18.57 26.41
N LYS A 7 -58.54 17.29 26.76
CA LYS A 7 -57.35 16.74 27.42
C LYS A 7 -56.15 16.89 26.47
N LYS A 8 -55.22 17.76 26.83
CA LYS A 8 -54.02 18.09 26.04
C LYS A 8 -53.17 16.83 25.87
N ASN A 9 -53.13 16.28 24.65
CA ASN A 9 -52.39 15.05 24.30
C ASN A 9 -50.87 15.26 24.42
N SER A 10 -50.33 15.11 25.63
CA SER A 10 -48.89 15.23 25.92
C SER A 10 -48.10 14.02 25.41
N THR A 11 -48.73 12.85 25.32
CA THR A 11 -48.13 11.61 24.80
C THR A 11 -47.72 11.71 23.34
N PHE A 12 -48.52 12.40 22.51
CA PHE A 12 -48.18 12.64 21.11
C PHE A 12 -46.91 13.49 21.00
N LYS A 13 -46.79 14.56 21.79
CA LYS A 13 -45.62 15.44 21.79
C LYS A 13 -44.35 14.74 22.25
N ILE A 14 -44.44 13.88 23.26
CA ILE A 14 -43.30 13.10 23.76
C ILE A 14 -42.85 12.09 22.69
N PHE A 15 -43.78 11.42 22.02
CA PHE A 15 -43.45 10.47 20.96
C PHE A 15 -42.81 11.15 19.74
N THR A 16 -43.34 12.31 19.31
CA THR A 16 -42.76 13.08 18.20
C THR A 16 -41.35 13.59 18.54
N LEU A 17 -41.13 14.05 19.77
CA LEU A 17 -39.82 14.53 20.21
C LEU A 17 -38.79 13.39 20.25
N SER A 18 -39.18 12.21 20.76
CA SER A 18 -38.30 11.03 20.77
C SER A 18 -37.90 10.58 19.36
N VAL A 19 -38.85 10.53 18.42
CA VAL A 19 -38.54 10.17 17.02
C VAL A 19 -37.58 11.16 16.37
N LEU A 20 -37.76 12.47 16.60
CA LEU A 20 -36.84 13.49 16.11
C LEU A 20 -35.43 13.34 16.68
N VAL A 21 -35.29 13.05 17.97
CA VAL A 21 -33.98 12.81 18.60
C VAL A 21 -33.31 11.58 17.99
N PHE A 22 -34.05 10.49 17.75
CA PHE A 22 -33.50 9.30 17.10
C PHE A 22 -33.06 9.57 15.66
N ILE A 23 -33.85 10.33 14.88
CA ILE A 23 -33.47 10.71 13.52
C ILE A 23 -32.22 11.61 13.54
N CYS A 24 -32.16 12.61 14.41
CA CYS A 24 -30.98 13.48 14.54
C CYS A 24 -29.74 12.69 14.99
N ALA A 25 -29.88 11.77 15.94
CA ALA A 25 -28.79 10.90 16.39
C ALA A 25 -28.34 9.94 15.29
N TYR A 26 -29.27 9.39 14.49
CA TYR A 26 -28.96 8.54 13.36
C TYR A 26 -28.26 9.32 12.23
N ILE A 27 -28.74 10.51 11.90
CA ILE A 27 -28.08 11.40 10.92
C ILE A 27 -26.70 11.80 11.43
N ALA A 28 -26.57 12.20 12.71
CA ALA A 28 -25.28 12.54 13.31
C ALA A 28 -24.32 11.34 13.33
N TYR A 29 -24.81 10.14 13.65
CA TYR A 29 -24.01 8.90 13.60
C TYR A 29 -23.52 8.64 12.18
N ASN A 30 -24.40 8.65 11.18
CA ASN A 30 -24.02 8.43 9.78
C ASN A 30 -23.12 9.56 9.25
N TYR A 31 -23.32 10.80 9.69
CA TYR A 31 -22.48 11.92 9.32
C TYR A 31 -21.09 11.79 9.95
N VAL A 32 -21.01 11.39 11.22
CA VAL A 32 -19.74 11.17 11.91
C VAL A 32 -19.00 9.95 11.33
N ASP A 33 -19.68 8.84 11.10
CA ASP A 33 -19.07 7.59 10.64
C ASP A 33 -18.66 7.63 9.17
N ASN A 34 -19.42 8.33 8.31
CA ASN A 34 -19.10 8.45 6.88
C ASN A 34 -18.26 9.70 6.52
N TYR A 35 -18.31 10.78 7.32
CA TYR A 35 -17.65 12.05 6.98
C TYR A 35 -16.62 12.54 7.99
N LEU A 36 -16.67 12.15 9.27
CA LEU A 36 -15.73 12.63 10.30
C LEU A 36 -14.72 11.58 10.76
N ARG A 37 -15.04 10.29 10.63
CA ARG A 37 -14.06 9.22 10.76
C ARG A 37 -13.50 8.95 9.37
N PRO A 38 -12.24 9.35 9.07
CA PRO A 38 -11.58 8.73 7.94
C PRO A 38 -11.56 7.23 8.24
N THR A 39 -12.31 6.45 7.47
CA THR A 39 -12.05 5.01 7.43
C THR A 39 -10.55 4.89 7.13
N PRO A 40 -9.75 4.25 7.99
CA PRO A 40 -8.32 4.17 7.78
C PRO A 40 -8.09 3.63 6.37
N PRO A 41 -7.17 4.23 5.58
CA PRO A 41 -7.01 3.88 4.19
C PRO A 41 -6.77 2.38 4.07
N MET A 42 -7.66 1.67 3.39
CA MET A 42 -7.50 0.23 3.21
C MET A 42 -6.69 -0.05 1.96
N ILE A 43 -5.83 -1.07 2.04
CA ILE A 43 -5.00 -1.56 0.92
C ILE A 43 -5.86 -2.50 0.09
N LYS A 44 -5.91 -2.29 -1.22
CA LYS A 44 -6.62 -3.14 -2.18
C LYS A 44 -5.67 -3.91 -3.10
N SER A 45 -4.41 -3.50 -3.16
CA SER A 45 -3.41 -4.13 -4.00
C SER A 45 -2.03 -3.98 -3.40
N ILE A 46 -1.13 -4.88 -3.80
CA ILE A 46 0.27 -4.82 -3.43
C ILE A 46 1.16 -4.93 -4.66
N GLY A 47 2.19 -4.10 -4.71
CA GLY A 47 3.19 -4.12 -5.77
C GLY A 47 4.58 -4.39 -5.20
N LEU A 48 5.44 -5.03 -5.99
CA LEU A 48 6.86 -5.17 -5.69
C LEU A 48 7.67 -4.36 -6.70
N ALA A 49 8.52 -3.48 -6.17
CA ALA A 49 9.56 -2.74 -6.86
C ALA A 49 10.93 -3.28 -6.40
N SER A 50 11.89 -3.43 -7.30
CA SER A 50 13.22 -3.94 -6.95
C SER A 50 14.32 -3.27 -7.75
N GLN A 51 15.46 -2.98 -7.12
CA GLN A 51 16.60 -2.39 -7.82
C GLN A 51 17.32 -3.41 -8.71
N HIS A 52 17.33 -4.66 -8.28
CA HIS A 52 17.91 -5.79 -8.99
C HIS A 52 16.84 -6.77 -9.45
N TYR A 53 17.27 -7.70 -10.30
CA TYR A 53 16.51 -8.92 -10.54
C TYR A 53 16.53 -9.79 -9.30
N ILE A 54 15.36 -10.04 -8.71
CA ILE A 54 15.21 -10.74 -7.43
C ILE A 54 14.15 -11.84 -7.53
N TRP A 55 14.15 -12.75 -6.56
CA TRP A 55 13.01 -13.61 -6.26
C TRP A 55 12.37 -13.14 -4.94
N GLY A 56 11.19 -12.52 -5.02
CA GLY A 56 10.42 -12.09 -3.86
C GLY A 56 9.74 -13.28 -3.18
N GLU A 57 10.38 -13.84 -2.17
CA GLU A 57 9.96 -15.10 -1.54
C GLU A 57 8.79 -14.90 -0.57
N HIS A 58 8.97 -14.02 0.42
CA HIS A 58 7.98 -13.81 1.47
C HIS A 58 7.88 -12.35 1.87
N PHE A 59 6.70 -11.77 1.72
CA PHE A 59 6.32 -10.51 2.35
C PHE A 59 5.06 -10.74 3.16
N ARG A 60 5.18 -10.76 4.49
CA ARG A 60 4.09 -11.06 5.43
C ARG A 60 3.87 -9.87 6.35
N PHE A 61 2.62 -9.48 6.50
CA PHE A 61 2.19 -8.32 7.26
C PHE A 61 1.34 -8.75 8.45
N ASP A 62 1.66 -8.23 9.62
CA ASP A 62 0.99 -8.55 10.89
C ASP A 62 0.81 -10.05 11.16
N GLU A 63 1.66 -10.89 10.55
CA GLU A 63 1.53 -12.36 10.49
C GLU A 63 0.20 -12.89 9.92
N LYS A 64 -0.64 -12.03 9.35
CA LYS A 64 -2.02 -12.34 8.96
C LYS A 64 -2.20 -12.51 7.46
N TRP A 65 -1.51 -11.69 6.68
CA TRP A 65 -1.65 -11.65 5.23
C TRP A 65 -0.30 -11.36 4.58
N GLY A 66 -0.16 -11.68 3.30
CA GLY A 66 1.11 -11.54 2.62
C GLY A 66 1.08 -12.07 1.21
N PHE A 67 2.18 -11.86 0.49
CA PHE A 67 2.32 -12.30 -0.88
C PHE A 67 3.79 -12.66 -1.18
N GLY A 68 3.98 -13.68 -2.02
CA GLY A 68 5.26 -13.96 -2.69
C GLY A 68 5.13 -13.54 -4.15
N PHE A 69 6.13 -12.82 -4.67
CA PHE A 69 6.06 -12.23 -6.01
C PHE A 69 6.83 -13.03 -7.08
N GLY A 70 7.62 -14.01 -6.66
CA GLY A 70 8.49 -14.75 -7.58
C GLY A 70 9.57 -13.84 -8.20
N ALA A 71 10.01 -14.18 -9.41
CA ALA A 71 11.08 -13.45 -10.11
C ALA A 71 10.60 -12.07 -10.60
N THR A 72 11.34 -11.00 -10.29
CA THR A 72 11.00 -9.65 -10.75
C THR A 72 12.21 -8.72 -10.85
N ILE A 73 12.17 -7.81 -11.82
CA ILE A 73 13.01 -6.60 -11.89
C ILE A 73 12.11 -5.45 -12.33
N THR A 74 12.14 -4.35 -11.58
CA THR A 74 11.19 -3.24 -11.74
C THR A 74 11.87 -1.91 -11.37
N GLY A 75 11.14 -0.80 -11.29
CA GLY A 75 11.75 0.50 -11.01
C GLY A 75 11.86 0.77 -9.51
N PHE A 76 13.07 0.72 -8.94
CA PHE A 76 13.29 1.12 -7.54
C PHE A 76 13.41 2.63 -7.31
N GLY A 77 13.72 3.42 -8.35
CA GLY A 77 13.95 4.87 -8.23
C GLY A 77 12.76 5.60 -7.61
N PRO A 78 12.95 6.72 -6.88
CA PRO A 78 11.86 7.41 -6.20
C PRO A 78 11.01 8.25 -7.17
N PRO A 79 9.68 8.06 -7.22
CA PRO A 79 8.91 7.04 -6.53
C PRO A 79 8.98 5.68 -7.25
N PRO A 80 8.99 4.56 -6.51
CA PRO A 80 9.16 3.24 -7.10
C PRO A 80 8.02 2.92 -8.06
N HIS A 81 8.39 2.26 -9.15
CA HIS A 81 7.49 1.77 -10.18
C HIS A 81 7.37 0.24 -10.08
N PRO A 82 6.36 -0.28 -9.36
CA PRO A 82 6.09 -1.71 -9.36
C PRO A 82 5.68 -2.13 -10.77
N GLY A 83 5.93 -3.40 -11.10
CA GLY A 83 5.45 -4.02 -12.34
C GLY A 83 3.93 -4.23 -12.31
N LYS A 84 3.50 -5.49 -12.22
CA LYS A 84 2.09 -5.80 -11.99
C LYS A 84 1.79 -5.85 -10.50
N ASP A 85 0.67 -5.27 -10.11
CA ASP A 85 0.16 -5.36 -8.75
C ASP A 85 -0.68 -6.64 -8.57
N ALA A 86 -0.58 -7.25 -7.39
CA ALA A 86 -1.48 -8.32 -6.97
C ALA A 86 -2.72 -7.72 -6.28
N GLY A 87 -3.90 -8.09 -6.76
CA GLY A 87 -5.16 -7.70 -6.14
C GLY A 87 -5.34 -8.40 -4.80
N LEU A 88 -5.49 -7.62 -3.74
CA LEU A 88 -5.83 -8.10 -2.41
C LEU A 88 -7.32 -7.81 -2.17
N GLY A 89 -7.99 -8.61 -1.35
CA GLY A 89 -9.18 -8.09 -0.66
C GLY A 89 -8.83 -6.82 0.12
N LEU A 90 -9.82 -6.09 0.63
CA LEU A 90 -9.52 -4.92 1.47
C LEU A 90 -8.73 -5.35 2.71
N GLN A 91 -7.48 -4.89 2.83
CA GLN A 91 -6.59 -5.13 3.97
C GLN A 91 -6.36 -3.83 4.77
N PRO A 92 -6.14 -3.93 6.10
CA PRO A 92 -5.73 -2.78 6.90
C PRO A 92 -4.30 -2.33 6.56
N ILE A 93 -3.95 -1.09 6.91
CA ILE A 93 -2.54 -0.66 6.94
C ILE A 93 -1.82 -1.50 8.01
N PRO A 94 -0.70 -2.15 7.66
CA PRO A 94 -0.03 -3.06 8.58
C PRO A 94 0.77 -2.30 9.63
N THR A 95 1.07 -2.99 10.72
CA THR A 95 1.93 -2.52 11.81
C THR A 95 3.25 -3.28 11.88
N THR A 96 3.34 -4.45 11.26
CA THR A 96 4.61 -5.18 11.11
C THR A 96 4.79 -5.72 9.69
N LEU A 97 6.03 -5.93 9.29
CA LEU A 97 6.42 -6.56 8.03
C LEU A 97 7.56 -7.55 8.29
N TYR A 98 7.38 -8.79 7.85
CA TYR A 98 8.47 -9.72 7.58
C TYR A 98 8.72 -9.74 6.07
N ALA A 99 9.96 -9.47 5.65
CA ALA A 99 10.36 -9.44 4.26
C ALA A 99 11.55 -10.37 4.03
N ARG A 100 11.48 -11.18 2.97
CA ARG A 100 12.56 -12.04 2.50
C ARG A 100 12.57 -12.12 0.99
N TRP A 101 13.74 -11.94 0.40
CA TRP A 101 13.96 -12.08 -1.04
C TRP A 101 15.36 -12.57 -1.35
N PHE A 102 15.52 -13.18 -2.52
CA PHE A 102 16.80 -13.58 -3.07
C PHE A 102 17.24 -12.57 -4.13
N ASP A 103 18.47 -12.06 -4.02
CA ASP A 103 19.11 -11.21 -5.03
C ASP A 103 19.92 -12.10 -5.97
N PHE A 104 19.47 -12.21 -7.23
CA PHE A 104 20.13 -13.05 -8.21
C PHE A 104 21.52 -12.53 -8.60
N PRO A 105 21.73 -11.23 -8.94
CA PRO A 105 23.06 -10.69 -9.17
C PRO A 105 24.07 -11.01 -8.06
N LYS A 106 23.64 -10.93 -6.79
CA LYS A 106 24.53 -11.11 -5.63
C LYS A 106 24.55 -12.51 -5.05
N GLN A 107 23.72 -13.42 -5.58
CA GLN A 107 23.56 -14.79 -5.12
C GLN A 107 23.38 -14.88 -3.59
N ARG A 108 22.47 -14.08 -3.02
CA ARG A 108 22.24 -14.05 -1.57
C ARG A 108 20.82 -13.73 -1.20
N PHE A 109 20.43 -14.15 0.00
CA PHE A 109 19.16 -13.76 0.60
C PHE A 109 19.32 -12.48 1.42
N TYR A 110 18.25 -11.70 1.42
CA TYR A 110 18.00 -10.67 2.40
C TYR A 110 16.75 -11.03 3.20
N GLU A 111 16.78 -10.76 4.50
CA GLU A 111 15.70 -11.09 5.41
C GLU A 111 15.61 -10.05 6.54
N GLY A 112 14.39 -9.68 6.93
CA GLY A 112 14.19 -8.75 8.03
C GLY A 112 12.75 -8.73 8.54
N SER A 113 12.62 -8.46 9.84
CA SER A 113 11.35 -8.17 10.51
C SER A 113 11.35 -6.72 10.97
N PHE A 114 10.27 -6.00 10.66
CA PHE A 114 10.15 -4.58 10.87
C PHE A 114 8.90 -4.26 11.67
N ASP A 115 9.09 -3.61 12.81
CA ASP A 115 8.01 -3.00 13.58
C ASP A 115 7.77 -1.57 13.07
N MET A 116 6.52 -1.29 12.70
CA MET A 116 6.09 -0.05 12.09
C MET A 116 4.77 0.46 12.72
N PRO A 117 4.71 0.65 14.06
CA PRO A 117 3.47 0.99 14.75
C PRO A 117 2.85 2.32 14.27
N ASP A 118 3.67 3.22 13.75
CA ASP A 118 3.25 4.54 13.26
C ASP A 118 2.77 4.52 11.79
N LEU A 119 2.93 3.41 11.07
CA LEU A 119 2.57 3.30 9.65
C LEU A 119 1.08 3.62 9.40
N PRO A 120 0.11 3.13 10.20
CA PRO A 120 -1.30 3.46 10.02
C PRO A 120 -1.60 4.95 10.16
N ALA A 121 -0.99 5.62 11.15
CA ALA A 121 -1.17 7.05 11.36
C ALA A 121 -0.60 7.87 10.20
N LYS A 122 0.60 7.51 9.73
CA LYS A 122 1.25 8.17 8.59
C LYS A 122 0.47 7.95 7.29
N ALA A 123 -0.03 6.73 7.05
CA ALA A 123 -0.87 6.43 5.90
C ALA A 123 -2.19 7.22 5.93
N ALA A 124 -2.83 7.33 7.10
CA ALA A 124 -4.04 8.12 7.28
C ALA A 124 -3.80 9.61 6.97
N GLN A 125 -2.67 10.17 7.41
CA GLN A 125 -2.28 11.53 7.09
C GLN A 125 -2.10 11.72 5.57
N VAL A 126 -1.30 10.86 4.92
CA VAL A 126 -1.09 10.92 3.46
C VAL A 126 -2.41 10.82 2.71
N TYR A 127 -3.29 9.88 3.09
CA TYR A 127 -4.58 9.69 2.47
C TYR A 127 -5.50 10.91 2.64
N LYS A 128 -5.48 11.53 3.82
CA LYS A 128 -6.19 12.77 4.08
C LYS A 128 -5.70 13.88 3.17
N GLU A 129 -4.39 14.08 3.05
CA GLU A 129 -3.80 15.11 2.18
C GLU A 129 -4.18 14.92 0.71
N ILE A 130 -4.19 13.67 0.24
CA ILE A 130 -4.65 13.30 -1.11
C ILE A 130 -6.14 13.60 -1.29
N SER A 131 -6.96 13.22 -0.32
CA SER A 131 -8.41 13.37 -0.38
C SER A 131 -8.84 14.84 -0.29
N ASP A 132 -8.16 15.65 0.52
CA ASP A 132 -8.41 17.09 0.65
C ASP A 132 -8.16 17.84 -0.66
N ARG A 133 -7.20 17.38 -1.49
CA ARG A 133 -6.94 17.95 -2.82
C ARG A 133 -8.09 17.69 -3.79
N ASN A 134 -8.76 16.54 -3.69
CA ASN A 134 -9.89 16.20 -4.56
C ASN A 134 -11.02 15.48 -3.78
N PRO A 135 -11.86 16.22 -3.03
CA PRO A 135 -12.86 15.62 -2.14
C PRO A 135 -13.96 14.83 -2.84
N LYS A 136 -14.08 14.96 -4.17
CA LYS A 136 -15.07 14.25 -4.98
C LYS A 136 -14.59 12.87 -5.44
N LEU A 137 -13.29 12.59 -5.33
CA LEU A 137 -12.71 11.34 -5.80
C LEU A 137 -12.62 10.33 -4.66
N THR A 138 -12.87 9.08 -5.01
CA THR A 138 -12.50 7.95 -4.16
C THR A 138 -11.25 7.29 -4.71
N TYR A 139 -10.43 6.74 -3.81
CA TYR A 139 -9.13 6.18 -4.17
C TYR A 139 -9.04 4.69 -3.85
N ARG A 140 -8.40 3.96 -4.74
CA ARG A 140 -7.85 2.62 -4.52
C ARG A 140 -6.40 2.75 -4.06
N ASN A 141 -6.08 2.17 -2.92
CA ASN A 141 -4.72 2.21 -2.41
C ASN A 141 -3.95 0.94 -2.78
N THR A 142 -2.76 1.11 -3.36
CA THR A 142 -1.73 0.08 -3.51
C THR A 142 -0.63 0.34 -2.49
N LEU A 143 -0.24 -0.70 -1.74
CA LEU A 143 1.00 -0.69 -0.97
C LEU A 143 2.13 -1.21 -1.86
N ILE A 144 3.15 -0.41 -2.10
CA ILE A 144 4.31 -0.80 -2.89
C ILE A 144 5.44 -1.15 -1.93
N ILE A 145 5.93 -2.37 -2.02
CA ILE A 145 7.17 -2.79 -1.37
C ILE A 145 8.29 -2.51 -2.35
N ALA A 146 9.25 -1.67 -1.99
CA ALA A 146 10.45 -1.43 -2.79
C ALA A 146 11.66 -2.01 -2.08
N VAL A 147 12.41 -2.89 -2.74
CA VAL A 147 13.62 -3.52 -2.18
C VAL A 147 14.87 -3.16 -2.97
N GLY A 148 15.91 -2.77 -2.24
CA GLY A 148 17.17 -2.28 -2.80
C GLY A 148 18.23 -3.37 -2.92
N ALA A 149 19.31 -3.02 -3.61
CA ALA A 149 20.44 -3.90 -3.86
C ALA A 149 21.19 -4.32 -2.59
N GLU A 150 21.18 -3.50 -1.54
CA GLU A 150 21.98 -3.71 -0.32
C GLU A 150 21.11 -4.03 0.90
N GLY A 151 19.89 -4.53 0.69
CA GLY A 151 18.96 -4.88 1.75
C GLY A 151 17.98 -3.76 2.10
N GLU A 152 17.96 -2.63 1.39
CA GLU A 152 16.96 -1.59 1.63
C GLU A 152 15.53 -2.15 1.47
N VAL A 153 14.64 -1.77 2.38
CA VAL A 153 13.20 -2.06 2.28
C VAL A 153 12.44 -0.78 2.48
N GLN A 154 11.52 -0.47 1.59
CA GLN A 154 10.64 0.69 1.70
C GLN A 154 9.19 0.30 1.44
N LEU A 155 8.28 0.96 2.14
CA LEU A 155 6.85 0.86 1.87
C LEU A 155 6.32 2.20 1.39
N TRP A 156 5.65 2.19 0.26
CA TRP A 156 5.06 3.37 -0.36
C TRP A 156 3.56 3.21 -0.55
N LEU A 157 2.81 4.28 -0.34
CA LEU A 157 1.37 4.34 -0.59
C LEU A 157 1.12 5.01 -1.93
N LYS A 158 0.50 4.27 -2.86
CA LYS A 158 0.01 4.81 -4.12
C LYS A 158 -1.51 4.84 -4.10
N ALA A 159 -2.09 6.02 -4.29
CA ALA A 159 -3.54 6.19 -4.41
C ALA A 159 -3.92 6.37 -5.89
N THR A 160 -4.81 5.52 -6.39
CA THR A 160 -5.33 5.59 -7.76
C THR A 160 -6.82 5.91 -7.72
N ALA A 161 -7.27 6.97 -8.38
CA ALA A 161 -8.69 7.32 -8.42
C ALA A 161 -9.53 6.18 -9.02
N ASN A 162 -10.66 5.85 -8.40
CA ASN A 162 -11.56 4.78 -8.87
C ASN A 162 -12.43 5.22 -10.05
N GLU A 163 -12.75 6.51 -10.13
CA GLU A 163 -13.59 7.06 -11.19
C GLU A 163 -12.74 7.32 -12.44
N LYS A 164 -13.32 7.04 -13.62
CA LYS A 164 -12.73 7.53 -14.87
C LYS A 164 -12.70 9.04 -14.78
N LEU A 165 -11.50 9.61 -14.87
CA LEU A 165 -11.33 11.02 -15.22
C LEU A 165 -12.16 11.25 -16.49
N SER A 166 -13.21 12.06 -16.39
CA SER A 166 -14.01 12.42 -17.55
C SER A 166 -13.17 13.33 -18.44
N PHE A 167 -12.97 12.96 -19.69
CA PHE A 167 -12.30 13.84 -20.67
C PHE A 167 -13.12 15.11 -20.96
N ASP A 168 -14.41 15.10 -20.58
CA ASP A 168 -15.29 16.27 -20.64
C ASP A 168 -15.06 17.25 -19.47
N ASP A 169 -14.24 16.86 -18.49
CA ASP A 169 -13.80 17.73 -17.43
C ASP A 169 -12.55 18.50 -17.89
N PRO A 170 -12.60 19.82 -18.12
CA PRO A 170 -11.47 20.58 -18.64
C PRO A 170 -10.23 20.56 -17.73
N ASP A 171 -10.38 20.16 -16.46
CA ASP A 171 -9.33 20.01 -15.48
C ASP A 171 -8.86 18.55 -15.31
N TRP A 172 -9.25 17.63 -16.19
CA TRP A 172 -8.89 16.22 -16.06
C TRP A 172 -7.37 15.99 -16.01
N HIS A 173 -6.60 16.84 -16.67
CA HIS A 173 -5.12 16.84 -16.67
C HIS A 173 -4.51 17.37 -15.36
N SER A 174 -5.19 18.25 -14.63
CA SER A 174 -4.71 18.82 -13.36
C SER A 174 -5.08 17.96 -12.14
N LYS A 175 -5.91 16.93 -12.34
CA LYS A 175 -6.22 15.87 -11.36
C LYS A 175 -5.16 14.78 -11.38
N GLU A 176 -3.90 15.19 -11.21
CA GLU A 176 -2.75 14.28 -11.16
C GLU A 176 -3.02 13.12 -10.21
N PHE A 177 -2.66 11.90 -10.65
CA PHE A 177 -2.54 10.78 -9.72
C PHE A 177 -1.45 11.16 -8.73
N PRO A 178 -1.73 11.27 -7.42
CA PRO A 178 -0.71 11.63 -6.47
C PRO A 178 0.44 10.63 -6.57
N GLU A 179 1.66 11.16 -6.73
CA GLU A 179 2.87 10.34 -6.74
C GLU A 179 2.91 9.46 -5.50
N PRO A 180 3.39 8.20 -5.60
CA PRO A 180 3.52 7.33 -4.44
C PRO A 180 4.27 8.03 -3.30
N GLN A 181 3.77 7.87 -2.07
CA GLN A 181 4.32 8.52 -0.89
C GLN A 181 5.03 7.50 0.02
N LEU A 182 6.27 7.80 0.40
CA LEU A 182 7.06 6.93 1.27
C LEU A 182 6.47 6.90 2.69
N LEU A 183 6.00 5.73 3.12
CA LEU A 183 5.50 5.51 4.47
C LEU A 183 6.59 5.01 5.42
N PHE A 184 7.43 4.08 4.97
CA PHE A 184 8.46 3.47 5.81
C PHE A 184 9.73 3.18 5.02
N SER A 185 10.87 3.23 5.71
CA SER A 185 12.17 2.80 5.19
C SER A 185 12.91 2.05 6.29
N GLY A 186 13.53 0.93 5.92
CA GLY A 186 14.34 0.08 6.78
C GLY A 186 15.42 -0.63 5.97
N ARG A 187 16.15 -1.53 6.65
CA ARG A 187 17.19 -2.34 6.03
C ARG A 187 17.12 -3.76 6.58
N ALA A 188 17.05 -4.73 5.69
CA ALA A 188 17.13 -6.15 5.97
C ALA A 188 18.59 -6.58 6.11
N ASP A 189 18.80 -7.64 6.88
CA ASP A 189 20.08 -8.29 7.05
C ASP A 189 20.27 -9.39 6.00
N TYR A 190 21.44 -10.03 6.00
CA TYR A 190 21.67 -11.20 5.18
C TYR A 190 20.89 -12.39 5.74
N GLY A 191 20.03 -12.98 4.90
CA GLY A 191 19.27 -14.16 5.24
C GLY A 191 20.09 -15.44 5.09
N GLU A 192 19.78 -16.44 5.90
CA GLU A 192 20.34 -17.78 5.75
C GLU A 192 19.66 -18.53 4.60
N GLY A 193 20.43 -19.35 3.87
CA GLY A 193 19.90 -20.21 2.80
C GLY A 193 21.00 -20.58 1.79
N ASP A 194 20.85 -21.72 1.11
CA ASP A 194 21.79 -22.14 0.08
C ASP A 194 21.47 -21.42 -1.25
N PRO A 195 22.32 -20.48 -1.74
CA PRO A 195 22.07 -19.78 -2.99
C PRO A 195 22.11 -20.71 -4.21
N THR A 196 22.70 -21.90 -4.08
CA THR A 196 22.93 -22.79 -5.22
C THR A 196 21.65 -23.32 -5.84
N MET A 197 20.55 -23.34 -5.07
CA MET A 197 19.22 -23.72 -5.56
C MET A 197 18.70 -22.79 -6.67
N TYR A 198 19.21 -21.56 -6.79
CA TYR A 198 18.83 -20.60 -7.82
C TYR A 198 19.84 -20.49 -8.96
N LYS A 199 20.89 -21.33 -9.00
CA LYS A 199 21.94 -21.26 -10.04
C LYS A 199 21.39 -21.36 -11.46
N GLU A 200 20.48 -22.30 -11.71
CA GLU A 200 19.90 -22.51 -13.02
C GLU A 200 19.07 -21.29 -13.45
N ASN A 201 18.15 -20.84 -12.58
CA ASN A 201 17.36 -19.63 -12.79
C ASN A 201 18.25 -18.38 -13.01
N THR A 202 19.36 -18.27 -12.28
CA THR A 202 20.33 -17.17 -12.46
C THR A 202 20.96 -17.23 -13.85
N ALA A 203 21.38 -18.42 -14.29
CA ALA A 203 21.99 -18.61 -15.59
C ALA A 203 20.99 -18.33 -16.73
N GLU A 204 19.73 -18.71 -16.56
CA GLU A 204 18.65 -18.40 -17.50
C GLU A 204 18.36 -16.89 -17.56
N ALA A 205 18.19 -16.22 -16.43
CA ALA A 205 17.97 -14.78 -16.36
C ALA A 205 19.14 -13.99 -16.98
N ARG A 206 20.38 -14.45 -16.81
CA ARG A 206 21.56 -13.90 -17.51
C ARG A 206 21.50 -14.12 -19.02
N LYS A 207 21.06 -15.29 -19.50
CA LYS A 207 20.88 -15.56 -20.94
C LYS A 207 19.77 -14.69 -21.54
N ALA A 208 18.72 -14.40 -20.76
CA ALA A 208 17.62 -13.53 -21.15
C ALA A 208 17.98 -12.03 -21.10
N GLY A 209 19.14 -11.67 -20.53
CA GLY A 209 19.57 -10.27 -20.39
C GLY A 209 18.90 -9.52 -19.24
N GLU A 210 18.18 -10.22 -18.36
CA GLU A 210 17.49 -9.66 -17.19
C GLU A 210 18.48 -9.35 -16.05
N ILE A 211 19.58 -10.09 -16.01
CA ILE A 211 20.74 -9.85 -15.14
C ILE A 211 21.93 -9.53 -16.05
N PRO A 212 22.71 -8.47 -15.76
CA PRO A 212 23.95 -8.22 -16.48
C PRO A 212 24.85 -9.46 -16.46
N GLN A 213 25.42 -9.80 -17.60
CA GLN A 213 26.52 -10.77 -17.63
C GLN A 213 27.64 -10.20 -16.74
N GLU A 214 28.15 -10.99 -15.79
CA GLU A 214 29.39 -10.61 -15.11
C GLU A 214 30.43 -10.46 -16.22
N THR A 215 30.92 -9.24 -16.41
CA THR A 215 32.13 -9.04 -17.20
C THR A 215 33.23 -9.73 -16.43
N VAL A 216 33.61 -10.93 -16.86
CA VAL A 216 34.86 -11.56 -16.45
C VAL A 216 35.92 -10.46 -16.55
N PRO A 217 36.60 -10.07 -15.46
CA PRO A 217 37.73 -9.16 -15.58
C PRO A 217 38.67 -9.82 -16.58
N SER A 218 38.92 -9.15 -17.71
CA SER A 218 39.98 -9.56 -18.61
C SER A 218 41.24 -9.78 -17.77
N GLU A 219 41.88 -10.92 -18.01
CA GLU A 219 43.03 -11.47 -17.28
C GLU A 219 43.97 -10.44 -16.67
N PRO A 220 44.63 -10.75 -15.52
CA PRO A 220 45.57 -9.85 -14.90
C PRO A 220 46.61 -9.40 -15.94
N ILE A 221 46.70 -8.09 -16.16
CA ILE A 221 47.80 -7.50 -16.91
C ILE A 221 49.06 -7.83 -16.11
N ILE A 222 49.73 -8.92 -16.49
CA ILE A 222 51.09 -9.21 -16.06
C ILE A 222 51.95 -8.09 -16.64
N LYS A 223 52.24 -7.07 -15.83
CA LYS A 223 53.29 -6.11 -16.14
C LYS A 223 54.62 -6.89 -16.11
N LYS A 224 55.24 -7.01 -17.28
CA LYS A 224 56.67 -7.34 -17.41
C LYS A 224 57.53 -6.17 -16.90
#